data_AF-A0A7Y2DUJ5-F1
#
_entry.id   AF-A0A7Y2DUJ5-F1
#
_cell.length_a   1.000
_cell.length_b   1.000
_cell.length_c   1.000
_cell.angle_alpha   90.00
_cell.angle_beta   90.00
_cell.angle_gamma   90.00
#
_symmetry.space_group_name_H-M   'P 1'
#
loop_
_entity.id
_entity.type
_entity.pdbx_description
1 polymer ?
#
loop_
_entity_poly.entity_id
_entity_poly.type
_entity_poly.pdbx_seq_one_letter_code
_entity_poly.pdbx_strand_id
1 'polypeptide(L)'
;MSGFWQIVDQVMRLDLSGFNEISLPTIFLIIVVTSFFTEDGACLAAGALVGQGTIGFSFALAAAATGIFIGDIGLYWVGRIFGKSIADKKLFKRFISERNLRSASLWLEKRGMAAIFISRFVAGLRLPTYFVAGFVKTNFIKFTFYFAVAVAIWTPLIVGSAAFAQKIISPNYILLTIIALFLLFKFISNLVTWKRRRFFIGKLKRIKNWEFWPLSIFYFPVFIYVITLALRHRSLTVFTCANPVIPAGGFIGESKDQIYNSLKSSQDSEEYLLKHKKISRNLPFDERISCAEEFLRENQLGFPIVLKPDAGERGKEVLIAHDKKGLLRYAADFEEDFIVQQYFDGVETGIFYFRYPSRGRGRIFSITEKSFPEVVGDGESNLEKLILSDGRAVCLAEKYLEYNFDALQRVPEQGERVKIIDIGTHSRGAIFSEGDHLHTEELELKIDEISRRYKGFYFGRFDIRAVSFESLKRGEEFKIIEINGVTSESTNIYDKRYNLLDAYRILFRQWKIAFEIGRENQELGAKPTPIKDLVRMLFGFHTEIDDKNPDAVAEICV
;
A
#
# COMPACT_ATOMS: atom_id res chain seq x y z
N MET A 1 -24.55 -9.06 20.68
CA MET A 1 -25.04 -7.67 20.49
C MET A 1 -25.41 -6.96 21.80
N SER A 2 -25.60 -7.63 22.95
CA SER A 2 -26.05 -7.02 24.22
C SER A 2 -24.97 -6.30 25.04
N GLY A 3 -23.72 -6.77 25.02
CA GLY A 3 -22.66 -6.21 25.91
C GLY A 3 -22.19 -4.79 25.55
N PHE A 4 -22.11 -4.45 24.26
CA PHE A 4 -21.73 -3.10 23.83
C PHE A 4 -22.82 -2.09 24.17
N TRP A 5 -24.08 -2.43 23.94
CA TRP A 5 -25.20 -1.58 24.33
C TRP A 5 -25.36 -1.50 25.85
N GLN A 6 -25.04 -2.55 26.62
CA GLN A 6 -24.96 -2.46 28.08
C GLN A 6 -23.86 -1.52 28.56
N ILE A 7 -22.66 -1.57 27.98
CA ILE A 7 -21.57 -0.65 28.34
C ILE A 7 -21.94 0.79 27.94
N VAL A 8 -22.54 0.98 26.77
CA VAL A 8 -23.03 2.29 26.33
C VAL A 8 -24.15 2.78 27.26
N ASP A 9 -25.12 1.93 27.64
CA ASP A 9 -26.21 2.29 28.55
C ASP A 9 -25.70 2.55 29.98
N GLN A 10 -24.63 1.88 30.41
CA GLN A 10 -23.98 2.07 31.72
C GLN A 10 -23.09 3.33 31.77
N VAL A 11 -22.50 3.72 30.64
CA VAL A 11 -21.80 5.01 30.47
C VAL A 11 -22.79 6.17 30.29
N MET A 12 -23.93 5.93 29.63
CA MET A 12 -24.97 6.93 29.33
C MET A 12 -25.94 7.15 30.50
N ARG A 13 -26.16 6.11 31.32
CA ARG A 13 -26.76 6.17 32.67
C ARG A 13 -25.67 6.05 33.73
N LEU A 14 -24.58 6.80 33.59
CA LEU A 14 -23.80 7.16 34.76
C LEU A 14 -24.77 7.92 35.67
N ASP A 15 -25.38 7.20 36.59
CA ASP A 15 -26.13 7.76 37.70
C ASP A 15 -25.12 8.45 38.60
N LEU A 16 -24.74 9.65 38.18
CA LEU A 16 -23.81 10.52 38.90
C LEU A 16 -24.48 11.11 40.15
N SER A 17 -25.68 10.66 40.53
CA SER A 17 -26.28 10.99 41.83
C SER A 17 -25.36 10.62 43.00
N GLY A 18 -24.54 9.57 42.84
CA GLY A 18 -23.49 9.22 43.78
C GLY A 18 -22.40 10.28 43.92
N PHE A 19 -22.19 11.18 42.93
CA PHE A 19 -21.25 12.30 43.05
C PHE A 19 -21.78 13.42 43.94
N ASN A 20 -23.08 13.49 44.24
CA ASN A 20 -23.59 14.43 45.24
C ASN A 20 -23.15 14.06 46.67
N GLU A 21 -22.81 12.78 46.91
CA GLU A 21 -22.28 12.28 48.18
C GLU A 21 -20.74 12.32 48.26
N ILE A 22 -20.06 12.59 47.14
CA ILE A 22 -18.59 12.64 47.06
C ILE A 22 -18.10 14.05 47.38
N SER A 23 -17.08 14.16 48.23
CA SER A 23 -16.49 15.46 48.57
C SER A 23 -15.85 16.14 47.36
N LEU A 24 -16.00 17.47 47.24
CA LEU A 24 -15.42 18.26 46.14
C LEU A 24 -13.93 17.95 45.89
N PRO A 25 -13.04 17.83 46.90
CA PRO A 25 -11.63 17.47 46.67
C PRO A 25 -11.44 16.11 45.96
N THR A 26 -12.31 15.15 46.24
CA THR A 26 -12.28 13.83 45.62
C THR A 26 -12.72 13.91 44.16
N ILE A 27 -13.76 14.69 43.86
CA ILE A 27 -14.20 14.97 42.48
C ILE A 27 -13.09 15.67 41.69
N PHE A 28 -12.40 16.63 42.30
CA PHE A 28 -11.25 17.30 41.69
C PHE A 28 -10.15 16.31 41.32
N LEU A 29 -9.78 15.43 42.26
CA LEU A 29 -8.74 14.43 42.04
C LEU A 29 -9.14 13.43 40.95
N ILE A 30 -10.40 13.01 40.91
CA ILE A 30 -10.92 12.12 39.86
C ILE A 30 -10.77 12.78 38.49
N ILE A 31 -11.23 14.03 38.32
CA ILE A 31 -11.11 14.75 37.04
C ILE A 31 -9.63 14.88 36.63
N VAL A 32 -8.75 15.23 37.57
CA VAL A 32 -7.31 15.33 37.33
C VAL A 32 -6.74 13.98 36.89
N VAL A 33 -7.01 12.89 37.61
CA VAL A 33 -6.49 11.55 37.30
C VAL A 33 -7.04 11.04 35.96
N THR A 34 -8.34 11.21 35.70
CA THR A 34 -8.96 10.82 34.44
C THR A 34 -8.34 11.55 33.25
N SER A 35 -7.93 12.81 33.42
CA SER A 35 -7.33 13.58 32.31
C SER A 35 -6.01 13.00 31.78
N PHE A 36 -5.27 12.23 32.60
CA PHE A 36 -4.06 11.52 32.16
C PHE A 36 -4.37 10.38 31.21
N PHE A 37 -5.54 9.75 31.35
CA PHE A 37 -5.97 8.65 30.48
C PHE A 37 -6.75 9.18 29.27
N THR A 38 -7.67 10.11 29.51
CA THR A 38 -8.53 10.72 28.51
C THR A 38 -8.83 12.17 28.87
N GLU A 39 -8.04 13.08 28.33
CA GLU A 39 -8.24 14.51 28.53
C GLU A 39 -9.61 14.99 28.07
N ASP A 40 -9.98 14.69 26.82
CA ASP A 40 -11.26 15.12 26.26
C ASP A 40 -12.41 14.46 27.03
N GLY A 41 -12.26 13.18 27.41
CA GLY A 41 -13.22 12.48 28.25
C GLY A 41 -13.38 13.11 29.64
N ALA A 42 -12.28 13.54 30.28
CA ALA A 42 -12.32 14.25 31.55
C ALA A 42 -13.01 15.62 31.43
N CYS A 43 -12.77 16.35 30.35
CA CYS A 43 -13.43 17.62 30.09
C CYS A 43 -14.94 17.45 29.81
N LEU A 44 -15.30 16.43 29.03
CA LEU A 44 -16.71 16.09 28.76
C LEU A 44 -17.43 15.65 30.04
N ALA A 45 -16.80 14.81 30.87
CA ALA A 45 -17.36 14.37 32.15
C ALA A 45 -17.52 15.54 33.14
N ALA A 46 -16.50 16.40 33.26
CA ALA A 46 -16.56 17.60 34.08
C ALA A 46 -17.67 18.55 33.59
N GLY A 47 -17.82 18.73 32.28
CA GLY A 47 -18.91 19.51 31.70
C GLY A 47 -20.29 18.90 31.94
N ALA A 48 -20.44 17.58 31.86
CA ALA A 48 -21.69 16.89 32.19
C ALA A 48 -22.10 17.10 33.66
N LEU A 49 -21.15 17.02 34.61
CA LEU A 49 -21.38 17.32 36.03
C LEU A 49 -21.79 18.78 36.26
N VAL A 50 -21.25 19.72 35.49
CA VAL A 50 -21.70 21.12 35.51
C VAL A 50 -23.11 21.26 34.95
N GLY A 51 -23.42 20.55 33.86
CA GLY A 51 -24.75 20.53 33.24
C GLY A 51 -25.84 20.00 34.18
N GLN A 52 -25.51 19.03 35.03
CA GLN A 52 -26.37 18.45 36.06
C GLN A 52 -26.48 19.31 37.34
N GLY A 53 -25.59 20.28 37.53
CA GLY A 53 -25.58 21.15 38.71
C GLY A 53 -24.80 20.61 39.91
N THR A 54 -24.06 19.50 39.76
CA THR A 54 -23.27 18.87 40.84
C THR A 54 -22.02 19.68 41.21
N ILE A 55 -21.35 20.29 40.21
CA ILE A 55 -20.16 21.15 40.43
C ILE A 55 -20.27 22.45 39.66
N GLY A 56 -19.62 23.50 40.17
CA GLY A 56 -19.53 24.80 39.50
C GLY A 56 -18.63 24.77 38.26
N PHE A 57 -18.93 25.58 37.25
CA PHE A 57 -18.17 25.67 36.01
C PHE A 57 -16.68 26.01 36.25
N SER A 58 -16.40 26.99 37.12
CA SER A 58 -15.03 27.38 37.45
C SER A 58 -14.24 26.25 38.13
N PHE A 59 -14.91 25.43 38.94
CA PHE A 59 -14.31 24.29 39.61
C PHE A 59 -13.96 23.18 38.61
N ALA A 60 -14.90 22.85 37.72
CA ALA A 60 -14.69 21.90 36.64
C ALA A 60 -13.53 22.32 35.71
N LEU A 61 -13.47 23.60 35.36
CA LEU A 61 -12.40 24.16 34.54
C LEU A 61 -11.04 24.06 35.23
N ALA A 62 -10.96 24.41 36.52
CA ALA A 62 -9.72 24.33 37.29
C ALA A 62 -9.21 22.89 37.41
N ALA A 63 -10.11 21.94 37.70
CA ALA A 63 -9.75 20.52 37.80
C ALA A 63 -9.25 19.97 36.47
N ALA A 64 -10.00 20.19 35.38
CA ALA A 64 -9.64 19.72 34.04
C ALA A 64 -8.33 20.36 33.57
N ALA A 65 -8.19 21.68 33.66
CA ALA A 65 -6.98 22.38 33.25
C ALA A 65 -5.76 21.91 34.04
N THR A 66 -5.88 21.68 35.35
CA THR A 66 -4.77 21.21 36.19
C THR A 66 -4.24 19.86 35.70
N GLY A 67 -5.13 18.88 35.49
CA GLY A 67 -4.72 17.55 35.04
C GLY A 67 -4.07 17.56 33.64
N ILE A 68 -4.64 18.37 32.73
CA ILE A 68 -4.10 18.59 31.39
C ILE A 68 -2.70 19.19 31.45
N PHE A 69 -2.52 20.25 32.25
CA PHE A 69 -1.23 20.93 32.39
C PHE A 69 -0.15 19.97 32.88
N ILE A 70 -0.47 19.17 33.91
CA ILE A 70 0.49 18.23 34.48
C ILE A 70 0.82 17.12 33.47
N GLY A 71 -0.18 16.56 32.79
CA GLY A 71 0.02 15.50 31.80
C GLY A 71 0.85 15.93 30.60
N ASP A 72 0.49 17.05 29.97
CA ASP A 72 1.12 17.53 28.74
C ASP A 72 2.52 18.13 28.99
N ILE A 73 2.76 18.77 30.14
CA ILE A 73 4.12 19.14 30.58
C ILE A 73 4.95 17.89 30.85
N GLY A 74 4.36 16.87 31.47
CA GLY A 74 4.98 15.57 31.66
C GLY A 74 5.47 14.97 30.35
N LEU A 75 4.63 14.93 29.32
CA LEU A 75 4.97 14.42 27.99
C LEU A 75 6.15 15.16 27.35
N TYR A 76 6.17 16.50 27.48
CA TYR A 76 7.31 17.30 27.02
C TYR A 76 8.61 16.90 27.73
N TRP A 77 8.58 16.71 29.05
CA TRP A 77 9.77 16.31 29.80
C TRP A 77 10.19 14.87 29.51
N VAL A 78 9.25 13.95 29.28
CA VAL A 78 9.57 12.58 28.84
C VAL A 78 10.30 12.62 27.49
N GLY A 79 9.82 13.41 26.53
CA GLY A 79 10.51 13.61 25.26
C GLY A 79 11.90 14.23 25.43
N ARG A 80 12.05 15.22 26.31
CA ARG A 80 13.31 15.95 26.55
C ARG A 80 14.38 15.12 27.24
N ILE A 81 14.00 14.30 28.23
CA ILE A 81 14.93 13.50 29.03
C ILE A 81 15.17 12.14 28.38
N PHE A 82 14.10 11.44 28.00
CA PHE A 82 14.17 10.04 27.57
C PHE A 82 14.10 9.85 26.06
N GLY A 83 13.81 10.89 25.28
CA GLY A 83 13.51 10.73 23.86
C GLY A 83 14.65 10.11 23.02
N LYS A 84 15.93 10.37 23.34
CA LYS A 84 17.06 9.68 22.69
C LYS A 84 17.09 8.18 23.02
N SER A 85 16.92 7.83 24.29
CA SER A 85 16.94 6.43 24.76
C SER A 85 15.72 5.63 24.29
N ILE A 86 14.59 6.31 24.05
CA ILE A 86 13.37 5.71 23.51
C ILE A 86 13.46 5.52 21.99
N ALA A 87 14.10 6.46 21.26
CA ALA A 87 14.23 6.41 19.80
C ALA A 87 15.00 5.18 19.28
N ASP A 88 15.94 4.65 20.07
CA ASP A 88 16.76 3.50 19.68
C ASP A 88 16.08 2.14 19.93
N LYS A 89 14.92 2.12 20.61
CA LYS A 89 14.20 0.87 20.90
C LYS A 89 13.36 0.41 19.72
N LYS A 90 13.48 -0.88 19.37
CA LYS A 90 12.75 -1.55 18.25
C LYS A 90 11.23 -1.34 18.30
N LEU A 91 10.63 -1.33 19.50
CA LEU A 91 9.19 -1.08 19.70
C LEU A 91 8.78 0.36 19.36
N PHE A 92 9.64 1.35 19.60
CA PHE A 92 9.33 2.75 19.31
C PHE A 92 9.42 3.03 17.81
N LYS A 93 10.45 2.48 17.13
CA LYS A 93 10.59 2.56 15.65
C LYS A 93 9.42 1.91 14.91
N ARG A 94 8.74 0.93 15.53
CA ARG A 94 7.53 0.28 14.99
C ARG A 94 6.27 1.17 15.09
N PHE A 95 6.15 1.98 16.14
CA PHE A 95 4.99 2.87 16.35
C PHE A 95 5.17 4.27 15.76
N ILE A 96 6.39 4.80 15.75
CA ILE A 96 6.70 6.11 15.21
C ILE A 96 7.92 6.01 14.30
N SER A 97 7.68 6.06 12.98
CA SER A 97 8.73 6.09 11.97
C SER A 97 9.63 7.31 12.15
N GLU A 98 10.94 7.15 11.96
CA GLU A 98 11.92 8.24 11.89
C GLU A 98 11.49 9.35 10.90
N ARG A 99 10.75 8.98 9.84
CA ARG A 99 10.14 9.91 8.87
C ARG A 99 9.07 10.81 9.48
N ASN A 100 8.22 10.28 10.36
CA ASN A 100 7.18 11.05 11.06
C ASN A 100 7.80 11.98 12.09
N LEU A 101 8.86 11.55 12.79
CA LEU A 101 9.64 12.39 13.71
C LEU A 101 10.31 13.55 12.98
N ARG A 102 10.95 13.28 11.83
CA ARG A 102 11.60 14.30 11.00
C ARG A 102 10.60 15.25 10.35
N SER A 103 9.44 14.76 9.94
CA SER A 103 8.37 15.61 9.41
C SER A 103 7.75 16.48 10.51
N ALA A 104 7.54 15.92 11.70
CA ALA A 104 7.05 16.68 12.86
C ALA A 104 8.08 17.71 13.34
N SER A 105 9.38 17.40 13.33
CA SER A 105 10.44 18.35 13.66
C SER A 105 10.51 19.49 12.65
N LEU A 106 10.48 19.17 11.35
CA LEU A 106 10.44 20.18 10.28
C LEU A 106 9.16 21.02 10.33
N TRP A 107 8.03 20.46 10.75
CA TRP A 107 6.78 21.20 10.93
C TRP A 107 6.84 22.15 12.14
N LEU A 108 7.46 21.71 13.23
CA LEU A 108 7.71 22.53 14.43
C LEU A 108 8.73 23.65 14.12
N GLU A 109 9.75 23.37 13.29
CA GLU A 109 10.72 24.36 12.83
C GLU A 109 10.09 25.39 11.88
N LYS A 110 9.28 24.94 10.90
CA LYS A 110 8.66 25.81 9.89
C LYS A 110 7.48 26.63 10.41
N ARG A 111 6.62 26.04 11.24
CA ARG A 111 5.43 26.73 11.81
C ARG A 111 5.66 27.25 13.22
N GLY A 112 6.85 27.00 13.77
CA GLY A 112 7.21 27.43 15.11
C GLY A 112 6.23 26.92 16.15
N MET A 113 6.00 27.76 17.16
CA MET A 113 5.17 27.42 18.32
C MET A 113 3.65 27.42 18.03
N ALA A 114 3.22 27.93 16.88
CA ALA A 114 1.83 27.80 16.43
C ALA A 114 1.45 26.32 16.19
N ALA A 115 2.44 25.46 15.93
CA ALA A 115 2.29 24.02 15.85
C ALA A 115 1.69 23.41 17.14
N ILE A 116 2.17 23.86 18.30
CA ILE A 116 1.72 23.39 19.62
C ILE A 116 0.25 23.74 19.82
N PHE A 117 -0.11 24.99 19.51
CA PHE A 117 -1.49 25.46 19.56
C PHE A 117 -2.40 24.64 18.63
N ILE A 118 -2.04 24.51 17.34
CA ILE A 118 -2.83 23.81 16.32
C ILE A 118 -2.99 22.32 16.67
N SER A 119 -1.97 21.69 17.23
CA SER A 119 -2.01 20.25 17.56
C SER A 119 -3.12 19.87 18.53
N ARG A 120 -3.60 20.82 19.34
CA ARG A 120 -4.68 20.64 20.30
C ARG A 120 -6.07 20.62 19.66
N PHE A 121 -6.22 21.24 18.50
CA PHE A 121 -7.45 21.24 17.71
C PHE A 121 -7.55 20.05 16.74
N VAL A 122 -6.53 19.19 16.70
CA VAL A 122 -6.49 18.02 15.81
C VAL A 122 -6.32 16.75 16.63
N ALA A 123 -7.35 15.91 16.61
CA ALA A 123 -7.37 14.64 17.34
C ALA A 123 -6.13 13.78 17.01
N GLY A 124 -5.46 13.31 18.06
CA GLY A 124 -4.27 12.43 17.95
C GLY A 124 -2.94 13.14 17.67
N LEU A 125 -2.90 14.43 17.34
CA LEU A 125 -1.63 15.13 17.05
C LEU A 125 -0.91 15.67 18.28
N ARG A 126 -1.60 15.96 19.39
CA ARG A 126 -0.99 16.56 20.58
C ARG A 126 0.11 15.71 21.21
N LEU A 127 -0.16 14.42 21.42
CA LEU A 127 0.75 13.45 22.06
C LEU A 127 2.10 13.40 21.34
N PRO A 128 2.15 13.12 20.02
CA PRO A 128 3.42 13.13 19.30
C PRO A 128 4.02 14.53 19.21
N THR A 129 3.23 15.59 19.06
CA THR A 129 3.75 16.96 18.96
C THR A 129 4.47 17.40 20.23
N TYR A 130 3.91 17.13 21.41
CA TYR A 130 4.48 17.58 22.69
C TYR A 130 5.69 16.74 23.08
N PHE A 131 5.63 15.43 22.84
CA PHE A 131 6.79 14.56 22.97
C PHE A 131 7.92 15.00 22.04
N VAL A 132 7.63 15.25 20.76
CA VAL A 132 8.62 15.72 19.77
C VAL A 132 9.17 17.09 20.16
N ALA A 133 8.34 18.02 20.62
CA ALA A 133 8.80 19.33 21.11
C ALA A 133 9.82 19.20 22.25
N GLY A 134 9.63 18.23 23.14
CA GLY A 134 10.59 17.83 24.16
C GLY A 134 11.87 17.23 23.58
N PHE A 135 11.72 16.25 22.69
CA PHE A 135 12.81 15.54 22.02
C PHE A 135 13.77 16.47 21.28
N VAL A 136 13.24 17.45 20.54
CA VAL A 136 14.03 18.47 19.82
C VAL A 136 14.49 19.61 20.72
N LYS A 137 14.26 19.52 22.04
CA LYS A 137 14.68 20.47 23.07
C LYS A 137 14.21 21.91 22.84
N THR A 138 12.95 22.07 22.42
CA THR A 138 12.30 23.39 22.28
C THR A 138 12.46 24.22 23.57
N ASN A 139 12.36 25.55 23.48
CA ASN A 139 12.40 26.40 24.68
C ASN A 139 11.15 26.15 25.56
N PHE A 140 11.36 25.76 26.82
CA PHE A 140 10.28 25.39 27.75
C PHE A 140 9.31 26.55 28.05
N ILE A 141 9.82 27.76 28.29
CA ILE A 141 8.98 28.93 28.60
C ILE A 141 8.05 29.22 27.42
N LYS A 142 8.60 29.22 26.21
CA LYS A 142 7.79 29.40 25.00
C LYS A 142 6.78 28.26 24.86
N PHE A 143 7.17 27.00 25.06
CA PHE A 143 6.26 25.86 24.97
C PHE A 143 5.07 26.03 25.91
N THR A 144 5.35 26.28 27.18
CA THR A 144 4.34 26.45 28.22
C THR A 144 3.44 27.64 27.95
N PHE A 145 3.94 28.75 27.40
CA PHE A 145 3.12 29.90 27.03
C PHE A 145 2.08 29.56 25.95
N TYR A 146 2.52 29.01 24.81
CA TYR A 146 1.60 28.65 23.71
C TYR A 146 0.64 27.53 24.10
N PHE A 147 1.13 26.56 24.88
CA PHE A 147 0.32 25.52 25.46
C PHE A 147 -0.75 26.09 26.41
N ALA A 148 -0.37 27.00 27.31
CA ALA A 148 -1.29 27.63 28.26
C ALA A 148 -2.41 28.39 27.56
N VAL A 149 -2.08 29.14 26.50
CA VAL A 149 -3.07 29.83 25.65
C VAL A 149 -4.00 28.81 24.99
N ALA A 150 -3.48 27.69 24.50
CA ALA A 150 -4.27 26.64 23.89
C ALA A 150 -5.24 25.97 24.90
N VAL A 151 -4.79 25.69 26.13
CA VAL A 151 -5.62 25.15 27.22
C VAL A 151 -6.69 26.16 27.65
N ALA A 152 -6.31 27.43 27.82
CA ALA A 152 -7.23 28.49 28.23
C ALA A 152 -8.37 28.73 27.24
N ILE A 153 -8.17 28.42 25.96
CA ILE A 153 -9.22 28.51 24.93
C ILE A 153 -9.99 27.19 24.81
N TRP A 154 -9.28 26.06 24.70
CA TRP A 154 -9.90 24.76 24.38
C TRP A 154 -10.71 24.17 25.53
N THR A 155 -10.19 24.23 26.76
CA THR A 155 -10.82 23.57 27.91
C THR A 155 -12.18 24.18 28.28
N PRO A 156 -12.35 25.52 28.33
CA PRO A 156 -13.68 26.11 28.52
C PRO A 156 -14.67 25.76 27.41
N LEU A 157 -14.21 25.64 26.16
CA LEU A 157 -15.07 25.28 25.04
C LEU A 157 -15.62 23.86 25.18
N ILE A 158 -14.79 22.87 25.51
CA ILE A 158 -15.27 21.49 25.71
C ILE A 158 -16.17 21.40 26.94
N VAL A 159 -15.71 21.87 28.11
CA VAL A 159 -16.49 21.79 29.36
C VAL A 159 -17.82 22.54 29.21
N GLY A 160 -17.81 23.72 28.59
CA GLY A 160 -19.00 24.53 28.34
C GLY A 160 -19.95 23.90 27.34
N SER A 161 -19.43 23.37 26.22
CA SER A 161 -20.26 22.68 25.22
C SER A 161 -20.90 21.41 25.78
N ALA A 162 -20.19 20.64 26.61
CA ALA A 162 -20.74 19.47 27.29
C ALA A 162 -21.80 19.86 28.34
N ALA A 163 -21.56 20.89 29.13
CA ALA A 163 -22.54 21.42 30.08
C ALA A 163 -23.82 21.93 29.39
N PHE A 164 -23.67 22.56 28.23
CA PHE A 164 -24.79 23.03 27.40
C PHE A 164 -25.53 21.87 26.72
N ALA A 165 -24.80 20.93 26.12
CA ALA A 165 -25.35 19.73 25.49
C ALA A 165 -26.14 18.89 26.48
N GLN A 166 -25.64 18.72 27.71
CA GLN A 166 -26.33 18.00 28.79
C GLN A 166 -27.69 18.64 29.16
N LYS A 167 -27.83 19.96 28.98
CA LYS A 167 -29.09 20.67 29.26
C LYS A 167 -30.12 20.59 28.14
N ILE A 168 -29.70 20.31 26.91
CA ILE A 168 -30.54 20.46 25.70
C ILE A 168 -30.78 19.14 24.98
N ILE A 169 -29.78 18.24 24.97
CA ILE A 169 -29.81 17.02 24.20
C ILE A 169 -30.20 15.87 25.14
N SER A 170 -31.32 15.19 24.84
CA SER A 170 -31.68 13.97 25.56
C SER A 170 -30.52 12.96 25.46
N PRO A 171 -30.19 12.22 26.54
CA PRO A 171 -29.03 11.33 26.58
C PRO A 171 -28.90 10.44 25.35
N ASN A 172 -30.03 9.93 24.84
CA ASN A 172 -30.14 9.01 23.71
C ASN A 172 -29.54 9.53 22.38
N TYR A 173 -29.37 10.85 22.20
CA TYR A 173 -28.91 11.43 20.93
C TYR A 173 -27.52 12.06 20.99
N ILE A 174 -26.86 12.07 22.15
CA ILE A 174 -25.53 12.69 22.33
C ILE A 174 -24.49 11.99 21.45
N LEU A 175 -24.46 10.65 21.45
CA LEU A 175 -23.51 9.88 20.66
C LEU A 175 -23.70 10.09 19.15
N LEU A 176 -24.95 10.07 18.67
CA LEU A 176 -25.26 10.33 17.26
C LEU A 176 -24.88 11.75 16.85
N THR A 177 -25.10 12.73 17.73
CA THR A 177 -24.72 14.13 17.48
C THR A 177 -23.19 14.28 17.41
N ILE A 178 -22.45 13.63 18.32
CA ILE A 178 -20.97 13.64 18.29
C ILE A 178 -20.46 12.98 17.01
N ILE A 179 -21.02 11.83 16.61
CA ILE A 179 -20.65 11.15 15.36
C ILE A 179 -20.96 12.06 14.16
N ALA A 180 -22.13 12.68 14.11
CA ALA A 180 -22.53 13.58 13.04
C ALA A 180 -21.60 14.81 12.94
N LEU A 181 -21.30 15.45 14.07
CA LEU A 181 -20.37 16.59 14.13
C LEU A 181 -18.94 16.17 13.75
N PHE A 182 -18.49 14.99 14.15
CA PHE A 182 -17.19 14.45 13.76
C PHE A 182 -17.11 14.17 12.25
N LEU A 183 -18.14 13.56 11.67
CA LEU A 183 -18.23 13.32 10.23
C LEU A 183 -18.29 14.64 9.45
N LEU A 184 -19.07 15.61 9.94
CA LEU A 184 -19.15 16.95 9.37
C LEU A 184 -17.81 17.68 9.44
N PHE A 185 -17.13 17.63 10.58
CA PHE A 185 -15.79 18.19 10.74
C PHE A 185 -14.80 17.53 9.77
N LYS A 186 -14.79 16.19 9.67
CA LYS A 186 -13.95 15.49 8.69
C LYS A 186 -14.26 15.95 7.27
N PHE A 187 -15.53 16.04 6.91
CA PHE A 187 -15.97 16.50 5.60
C PHE A 187 -15.51 17.94 5.31
N ILE A 188 -15.79 18.89 6.19
CA ILE A 188 -15.36 20.29 6.05
C ILE A 188 -13.83 20.39 6.01
N SER A 189 -13.13 19.65 6.87
CA SER A 189 -11.66 19.67 6.94
C SER A 189 -10.99 19.21 5.64
N ASN A 190 -11.64 18.34 4.86
CA ASN A 190 -11.22 17.93 3.53
C ASN A 190 -11.42 19.03 2.49
N LEU A 191 -12.32 19.98 2.74
CA LEU A 191 -12.63 21.12 1.87
C LEU A 191 -11.86 22.40 2.20
N VAL A 192 -11.07 22.44 3.28
CA VAL A 192 -10.38 23.68 3.69
C VAL A 192 -9.25 24.07 2.74
N THR A 193 -8.34 23.13 2.44
CA THR A 193 -7.16 23.42 1.60
C THR A 193 -7.28 22.79 0.23
N TRP A 194 -6.69 23.44 -0.78
CA TRP A 194 -6.66 22.90 -2.15
C TRP A 194 -6.10 21.47 -2.19
N LYS A 195 -4.98 21.22 -1.49
CA LYS A 195 -4.36 19.90 -1.38
C LYS A 195 -5.33 18.84 -0.81
N ARG A 196 -6.03 19.15 0.29
CA ARG A 196 -7.01 18.23 0.89
C ARG A 196 -8.22 17.99 -0.02
N ARG A 197 -8.69 19.03 -0.72
CA ARG A 197 -9.76 18.90 -1.73
C ARG A 197 -9.36 17.92 -2.82
N ARG A 198 -8.14 18.02 -3.34
CA ARG A 198 -7.62 17.10 -4.37
C ARG A 198 -7.52 15.67 -3.87
N PHE A 199 -7.00 15.42 -2.67
CA PHE A 199 -7.03 14.08 -2.07
C PHE A 199 -8.45 13.53 -1.91
N PHE A 200 -9.40 14.36 -1.48
CA PHE A 200 -10.79 13.95 -1.34
C PHE A 200 -11.42 13.60 -2.69
N ILE A 201 -11.18 14.41 -3.73
CA ILE A 201 -11.58 14.09 -5.12
C ILE A 201 -10.97 12.76 -5.56
N GLY A 202 -9.69 12.52 -5.28
CA GLY A 202 -9.02 11.24 -5.55
C GLY A 202 -9.76 10.07 -4.89
N LYS A 203 -10.12 10.19 -3.60
CA LYS A 203 -10.91 9.17 -2.89
C LYS A 203 -12.28 8.92 -3.52
N LEU A 204 -13.00 9.97 -3.90
CA LEU A 204 -14.30 9.84 -4.59
C LEU A 204 -14.15 9.15 -5.96
N LYS A 205 -13.12 9.51 -6.72
CA LYS A 205 -12.82 8.87 -8.01
C LYS A 205 -12.50 7.38 -7.85
N ARG A 206 -11.77 6.99 -6.82
CA ARG A 206 -11.50 5.57 -6.51
C ARG A 206 -12.76 4.78 -6.20
N ILE A 207 -13.79 5.39 -5.60
CA ILE A 207 -15.07 4.73 -5.36
C ILE A 207 -15.82 4.52 -6.69
N LYS A 208 -15.78 5.51 -7.59
CA LYS A 208 -16.47 5.44 -8.89
C LYS A 208 -15.78 4.51 -9.89
N ASN A 209 -14.45 4.48 -9.89
CA ASN A 209 -13.65 3.75 -10.86
C ASN A 209 -13.21 2.42 -10.26
N TRP A 210 -13.74 1.34 -10.80
CA TRP A 210 -13.51 -0.02 -10.31
C TRP A 210 -12.04 -0.46 -10.39
N GLU A 211 -11.22 0.15 -11.26
CA GLU A 211 -9.77 -0.08 -11.34
C GLU A 211 -9.05 0.16 -10.01
N PHE A 212 -9.62 0.97 -9.10
CA PHE A 212 -9.03 1.29 -7.80
C PHE A 212 -9.74 0.65 -6.61
N TRP A 213 -10.70 -0.24 -6.86
CA TRP A 213 -11.43 -0.92 -5.79
C TRP A 213 -10.51 -1.87 -5.02
N PRO A 214 -10.78 -2.11 -3.72
CA PRO A 214 -10.09 -3.15 -2.98
C PRO A 214 -10.18 -4.48 -3.71
N LEU A 215 -9.06 -5.20 -3.81
CA LEU A 215 -8.97 -6.46 -4.56
C LEU A 215 -9.95 -7.51 -4.03
N SER A 216 -10.17 -7.58 -2.71
CA SER A 216 -11.15 -8.48 -2.11
C SER A 216 -12.56 -8.26 -2.64
N ILE A 217 -12.95 -7.00 -2.88
CA ILE A 217 -14.26 -6.65 -3.41
C ILE A 217 -14.31 -6.97 -4.91
N PHE A 218 -13.30 -6.55 -5.66
CA PHE A 218 -13.25 -6.78 -7.10
C PHE A 218 -13.23 -8.27 -7.46
N TYR A 219 -12.45 -9.10 -6.76
CA TYR A 219 -12.30 -10.52 -7.09
C TYR A 219 -13.32 -11.44 -6.41
N PHE A 220 -14.20 -10.94 -5.54
CA PHE A 220 -15.23 -11.79 -4.93
C PHE A 220 -16.06 -12.57 -5.96
N PRO A 221 -16.55 -11.98 -7.08
CA PRO A 221 -17.23 -12.73 -8.13
C PRO A 221 -16.35 -13.75 -8.84
N VAL A 222 -15.06 -13.44 -9.03
CA VAL A 222 -14.07 -14.34 -9.65
C VAL A 222 -13.84 -15.57 -8.77
N PHE A 223 -13.71 -15.37 -7.47
CA PHE A 223 -13.58 -16.45 -6.50
C PHE A 223 -14.78 -17.42 -6.53
N ILE A 224 -16.02 -16.89 -6.55
CA ILE A 224 -17.24 -17.71 -6.68
C ILE A 224 -17.24 -18.48 -8.01
N TYR A 225 -16.79 -17.85 -9.08
CA TYR A 225 -16.68 -18.50 -10.39
C TYR A 225 -15.64 -19.64 -10.39
N VAL A 226 -14.48 -19.44 -9.76
CA VAL A 226 -13.44 -20.46 -9.59
C VAL A 226 -13.96 -21.65 -8.79
N ILE A 227 -14.73 -21.42 -7.71
CA ILE A 227 -15.42 -22.50 -6.98
C ILE A 227 -16.38 -23.27 -7.89
N THR A 228 -17.14 -22.56 -8.74
CA THR A 228 -18.07 -23.19 -9.69
C THR A 228 -17.32 -24.07 -10.70
N LEU A 229 -16.19 -23.61 -11.23
CA LEU A 229 -15.33 -24.42 -12.10
C LEU A 229 -14.76 -25.63 -11.36
N ALA A 230 -14.30 -25.45 -10.13
CA ALA A 230 -13.80 -26.53 -9.29
C ALA A 230 -14.83 -27.65 -9.07
N LEU A 231 -16.09 -27.27 -8.79
CA LEU A 231 -17.20 -28.22 -8.69
C LEU A 231 -17.49 -28.91 -10.04
N ARG A 232 -17.52 -28.16 -11.14
CA ARG A 232 -17.76 -28.69 -12.50
C ARG A 232 -16.71 -29.72 -12.90
N HIS A 233 -15.44 -29.43 -12.63
CA HIS A 233 -14.32 -30.32 -12.90
C HIS A 233 -14.14 -31.40 -11.82
N ARG A 234 -14.92 -31.39 -10.72
CA ARG A 234 -14.79 -32.34 -9.60
C ARG A 234 -13.36 -32.36 -9.01
N SER A 235 -12.68 -31.22 -9.00
CA SER A 235 -11.34 -31.07 -8.43
C SER A 235 -11.10 -29.62 -8.04
N LEU A 236 -10.80 -29.40 -6.76
CA LEU A 236 -10.57 -28.07 -6.19
C LEU A 236 -9.30 -27.40 -6.68
N THR A 237 -8.32 -28.17 -7.17
CA THR A 237 -6.98 -27.66 -7.49
C THR A 237 -6.51 -28.04 -8.90
N VAL A 238 -7.39 -28.52 -9.80
CA VAL A 238 -6.97 -28.98 -11.13
C VAL A 238 -6.31 -27.88 -11.98
N PHE A 239 -6.63 -26.61 -11.74
CA PHE A 239 -5.96 -25.48 -12.39
C PHE A 239 -4.45 -25.43 -12.11
N THR A 240 -3.97 -26.03 -11.00
CA THR A 240 -2.52 -26.14 -10.70
C THR A 240 -1.79 -27.08 -11.68
N CYS A 241 -2.52 -27.88 -12.46
CA CYS A 241 -1.97 -28.67 -13.56
C CYS A 241 -1.89 -27.88 -14.87
N ALA A 242 -2.26 -26.60 -14.91
CA ALA A 242 -2.20 -25.81 -16.14
C ALA A 242 -0.77 -25.77 -16.70
N ASN A 243 0.24 -25.68 -15.83
CA ASN A 243 1.65 -25.73 -16.22
C ASN A 243 2.40 -26.81 -15.41
N PRO A 244 2.45 -28.09 -15.84
CA PRO A 244 3.10 -29.16 -15.08
C PRO A 244 4.59 -28.92 -14.77
N VAL A 245 5.26 -28.07 -15.53
CA VAL A 245 6.69 -27.73 -15.32
C VAL A 245 6.91 -26.71 -14.19
N ILE A 246 5.88 -25.94 -13.83
CA ILE A 246 5.96 -24.91 -12.80
C ILE A 246 5.30 -25.45 -11.52
N PRO A 247 5.94 -25.37 -10.34
CA PRO A 247 5.33 -25.76 -9.08
C PRO A 247 3.94 -25.14 -8.89
N ALA A 248 2.94 -25.96 -8.57
CA ALA A 248 1.53 -25.58 -8.46
C ALA A 248 0.96 -24.82 -9.68
N GLY A 249 1.54 -25.01 -10.87
CA GLY A 249 1.14 -24.33 -12.10
C GLY A 249 1.55 -22.85 -12.15
N GLY A 250 2.40 -22.42 -11.22
CA GLY A 250 2.74 -21.01 -10.99
C GLY A 250 1.64 -20.30 -10.21
N PHE A 251 1.17 -20.93 -9.12
CA PHE A 251 0.18 -20.33 -8.25
C PHE A 251 0.78 -19.20 -7.43
N ILE A 252 1.87 -19.48 -6.69
CA ILE A 252 2.57 -18.51 -5.83
C ILE A 252 4.06 -18.87 -5.76
N GLY A 253 4.92 -17.85 -5.71
CA GLY A 253 6.32 -18.01 -5.27
C GLY A 253 7.24 -18.74 -6.24
N GLU A 254 6.94 -18.71 -7.53
CA GLU A 254 7.77 -19.31 -8.57
C GLU A 254 9.16 -18.65 -8.64
N SER A 255 10.21 -19.48 -8.68
CA SER A 255 11.60 -18.99 -8.82
C SER A 255 11.81 -18.50 -10.24
N LYS A 256 12.14 -17.21 -10.36
CA LYS A 256 12.44 -16.58 -11.65
C LYS A 256 13.69 -17.18 -12.28
N ASP A 257 14.71 -17.51 -11.48
CA ASP A 257 15.93 -18.16 -11.97
C ASP A 257 15.64 -19.55 -12.58
N GLN A 258 14.80 -20.35 -11.92
CA GLN A 258 14.41 -21.68 -12.43
C GLN A 258 13.63 -21.60 -13.75
N ILE A 259 12.68 -20.67 -13.85
CA ILE A 259 11.92 -20.44 -15.09
C ILE A 259 12.86 -20.05 -16.21
N TYR A 260 13.74 -19.08 -15.98
CA TYR A 260 14.70 -18.63 -16.99
C TYR A 260 15.66 -19.74 -17.43
N ASN A 261 16.22 -20.51 -16.49
CA ASN A 261 17.15 -21.59 -16.82
C ASN A 261 16.45 -22.72 -17.58
N SER A 262 15.15 -22.94 -17.34
CA SER A 262 14.35 -23.89 -18.14
C SER A 262 14.19 -23.44 -19.60
N LEU A 263 14.04 -22.13 -19.84
CA LEU A 263 13.94 -21.54 -21.19
C LEU A 263 15.29 -21.55 -21.94
N LYS A 264 16.41 -21.38 -21.24
CA LYS A 264 17.77 -21.38 -21.82
C LYS A 264 18.19 -22.71 -22.46
N SER A 265 17.49 -23.81 -22.19
CA SER A 265 17.87 -25.17 -22.64
C SER A 265 17.90 -25.38 -24.17
N SER A 266 17.70 -24.33 -24.98
CA SER A 266 17.86 -24.34 -26.44
C SER A 266 18.59 -23.08 -26.91
N GLN A 267 19.57 -23.24 -27.80
CA GLN A 267 20.49 -22.19 -28.26
C GLN A 267 19.75 -20.97 -28.89
N ASP A 268 18.61 -21.20 -29.55
CA ASP A 268 17.80 -20.13 -30.17
C ASP A 268 16.96 -19.32 -29.17
N SER A 269 16.68 -19.85 -27.97
CA SER A 269 15.86 -19.15 -26.98
C SER A 269 16.67 -18.16 -26.15
N GLU A 270 17.99 -18.34 -26.07
CA GLU A 270 18.89 -17.41 -25.35
C GLU A 270 18.83 -16.00 -25.92
N GLU A 271 18.56 -15.87 -27.23
CA GLU A 271 18.40 -14.57 -27.88
C GLU A 271 17.24 -13.77 -27.29
N TYR A 272 16.17 -14.40 -26.79
CA TYR A 272 15.00 -13.69 -26.27
C TYR A 272 15.04 -13.52 -24.75
N LEU A 273 16.10 -13.99 -24.08
CA LEU A 273 16.22 -13.91 -22.63
C LEU A 273 17.19 -12.82 -22.21
N LEU A 274 16.89 -12.17 -21.10
CA LEU A 274 17.84 -11.30 -20.42
C LEU A 274 18.90 -12.12 -19.70
N LYS A 275 20.15 -11.69 -19.82
CA LYS A 275 21.24 -12.18 -18.98
C LYS A 275 20.89 -11.92 -17.52
N HIS A 276 21.05 -12.91 -16.66
CA HIS A 276 20.78 -12.80 -15.24
C HIS A 276 21.64 -13.77 -14.42
N LYS A 277 21.80 -13.47 -13.13
CA LYS A 277 22.41 -14.34 -12.13
C LYS A 277 21.66 -14.23 -10.81
N LYS A 278 21.31 -15.37 -10.22
CA LYS A 278 20.79 -15.46 -8.86
C LYS A 278 21.93 -15.29 -7.84
N ILE A 279 21.70 -14.43 -6.85
CA ILE A 279 22.60 -14.17 -5.73
C ILE A 279 21.94 -14.73 -4.47
N SER A 280 22.61 -15.68 -3.82
CA SER A 280 22.08 -16.37 -2.64
C SER A 280 22.13 -15.48 -1.39
N ARG A 281 21.11 -15.58 -0.54
CA ARG A 281 21.07 -14.97 0.80
C ARG A 281 22.12 -15.51 1.76
N ASN A 282 22.61 -16.73 1.52
CA ASN A 282 23.58 -17.39 2.39
C ASN A 282 25.00 -16.83 2.24
N LEU A 283 25.25 -16.01 1.23
CA LEU A 283 26.55 -15.38 1.00
C LEU A 283 26.70 -14.14 1.90
N PRO A 284 27.89 -13.90 2.47
CA PRO A 284 28.22 -12.63 3.13
C PRO A 284 28.00 -11.44 2.20
N PHE A 285 27.70 -10.25 2.75
CA PHE A 285 27.42 -9.04 1.97
C PHE A 285 28.49 -8.76 0.91
N ASP A 286 29.78 -8.79 1.27
CA ASP A 286 30.88 -8.51 0.34
C ASP A 286 30.96 -9.54 -0.80
N GLU A 287 30.63 -10.82 -0.52
CA GLU A 287 30.57 -11.87 -1.53
C GLU A 287 29.35 -11.70 -2.46
N ARG A 288 28.18 -11.30 -1.93
CA ARG A 288 27.00 -10.97 -2.74
C ARG A 288 27.31 -9.87 -3.75
N ILE A 289 28.03 -8.82 -3.31
CA ILE A 289 28.46 -7.73 -4.19
C ILE A 289 29.50 -8.22 -5.21
N SER A 290 30.49 -8.98 -4.77
CA SER A 290 31.54 -9.53 -5.66
C SER A 290 30.94 -10.41 -6.75
N CYS A 291 29.99 -11.28 -6.43
CA CYS A 291 29.27 -12.11 -7.40
C CYS A 291 28.47 -11.29 -8.42
N ALA A 292 27.85 -10.18 -7.99
CA ALA A 292 27.14 -9.27 -8.87
C ALA A 292 28.10 -8.53 -9.81
N GLU A 293 29.24 -8.05 -9.31
CA GLU A 293 30.25 -7.36 -10.12
C GLU A 293 30.95 -8.29 -11.12
N GLU A 294 31.24 -9.53 -10.70
CA GLU A 294 31.75 -10.58 -11.57
C GLU A 294 30.77 -10.86 -12.71
N PHE A 295 29.48 -11.03 -12.39
CA PHE A 295 28.43 -11.21 -13.41
C PHE A 295 28.42 -10.07 -14.44
N LEU A 296 28.50 -8.82 -13.99
CA LEU A 296 28.53 -7.67 -14.90
C LEU A 296 29.77 -7.71 -15.81
N ARG A 297 30.92 -8.07 -15.26
CA ARG A 297 32.19 -8.16 -16.01
C ARG A 297 32.17 -9.28 -17.05
N GLU A 298 31.78 -10.49 -16.64
CA GLU A 298 31.68 -11.68 -17.51
C GLU A 298 30.73 -11.43 -18.69
N ASN A 299 29.66 -10.67 -18.45
CA ASN A 299 28.62 -10.42 -19.43
C ASN A 299 28.78 -9.10 -20.19
N GLN A 300 29.83 -8.33 -19.91
CA GLN A 300 30.11 -7.00 -20.47
C GLN A 300 28.93 -6.03 -20.28
N LEU A 301 28.34 -6.04 -19.08
CA LEU A 301 27.20 -5.19 -18.71
C LEU A 301 27.66 -3.96 -17.93
N GLY A 302 27.08 -2.81 -18.26
CA GLY A 302 27.14 -1.58 -17.47
C GLY A 302 25.84 -1.33 -16.72
N PHE A 303 25.79 -0.23 -15.95
CA PHE A 303 24.55 0.28 -15.39
C PHE A 303 23.73 1.01 -16.48
N PRO A 304 22.39 1.01 -16.40
CA PRO A 304 21.57 0.46 -15.32
C PRO A 304 21.41 -1.07 -15.34
N ILE A 305 21.11 -1.64 -14.18
CA ILE A 305 20.81 -3.07 -13.99
C ILE A 305 19.52 -3.24 -13.19
N VAL A 306 18.83 -4.36 -13.37
CA VAL A 306 17.60 -4.68 -12.63
C VAL A 306 17.94 -5.61 -11.48
N LEU A 307 17.50 -5.24 -10.27
CA LEU A 307 17.58 -6.02 -9.05
C LEU A 307 16.17 -6.41 -8.63
N LYS A 308 15.90 -7.69 -8.41
CA LYS A 308 14.58 -8.18 -8.04
C LYS A 308 14.65 -9.46 -7.21
N PRO A 309 13.67 -9.76 -6.34
CA PRO A 309 13.59 -11.04 -5.63
C PRO A 309 13.50 -12.23 -6.60
N ASP A 310 14.17 -13.34 -6.27
CA ASP A 310 14.06 -14.59 -7.05
C ASP A 310 12.63 -15.13 -7.00
N ALA A 311 12.10 -15.32 -5.79
CA ALA A 311 10.69 -15.63 -5.54
C ALA A 311 9.98 -14.36 -5.04
N GLY A 312 8.89 -13.96 -5.68
CA GLY A 312 8.15 -12.76 -5.31
C GLY A 312 7.23 -12.28 -6.42
N GLU A 313 6.14 -11.61 -6.05
CA GLU A 313 5.05 -11.27 -6.97
C GLU A 313 4.92 -9.76 -7.23
N ARG A 314 4.36 -9.42 -8.40
CA ARG A 314 3.86 -8.07 -8.74
C ARG A 314 4.91 -6.96 -8.64
N GLY A 315 6.17 -7.26 -8.93
CA GLY A 315 7.25 -6.25 -8.93
C GLY A 315 7.51 -5.61 -7.57
N LYS A 316 7.07 -6.24 -6.46
CA LYS A 316 7.51 -5.85 -5.12
C LYS A 316 9.03 -5.95 -5.06
N GLU A 317 9.65 -4.93 -4.47
CA GLU A 317 11.11 -4.86 -4.28
C GLU A 317 11.93 -4.94 -5.58
N VAL A 318 11.37 -4.59 -6.74
CA VAL A 318 12.19 -4.36 -7.94
C VAL A 318 12.86 -2.99 -7.85
N LEU A 319 14.17 -2.94 -8.11
CA LEU A 319 14.96 -1.71 -8.22
C LEU A 319 15.74 -1.69 -9.54
N ILE A 320 15.63 -0.59 -10.28
CA ILE A 320 16.57 -0.29 -11.37
C ILE A 320 17.73 0.48 -10.75
N ALA A 321 18.88 -0.18 -10.59
CA ALA A 321 20.08 0.44 -10.07
C ALA A 321 20.81 1.14 -11.22
N HIS A 322 20.99 2.47 -11.13
CA HIS A 322 21.71 3.27 -12.12
C HIS A 322 23.21 3.38 -11.81
N ASP A 323 23.64 2.95 -10.63
CA ASP A 323 25.02 2.97 -10.18
C ASP A 323 25.28 1.87 -9.15
N LYS A 324 26.57 1.71 -8.79
CA LYS A 324 27.02 0.77 -7.77
C LYS A 324 26.39 1.06 -6.40
N LYS A 325 26.07 2.31 -6.08
CA LYS A 325 25.46 2.69 -4.80
C LYS A 325 24.04 2.14 -4.68
N GLY A 326 23.29 2.11 -5.77
CA GLY A 326 21.98 1.46 -5.86
C GLY A 326 22.04 -0.04 -5.57
N LEU A 327 23.04 -0.72 -6.13
CA LEU A 327 23.30 -2.14 -5.85
C LEU A 327 23.65 -2.39 -4.38
N LEU A 328 24.57 -1.61 -3.82
CA LEU A 328 24.97 -1.72 -2.42
C LEU A 328 23.79 -1.52 -1.46
N ARG A 329 22.96 -0.49 -1.71
CA ARG A 329 21.76 -0.22 -0.92
C ARG A 329 20.78 -1.39 -0.97
N TYR A 330 20.50 -1.90 -2.18
CA TYR A 330 19.59 -3.03 -2.35
C TYR A 330 20.07 -4.26 -1.61
N ALA A 331 21.34 -4.64 -1.77
CA ALA A 331 21.90 -5.81 -1.12
C ALA A 331 21.97 -5.68 0.42
N ALA A 332 22.08 -4.44 0.94
CA ALA A 332 22.08 -4.17 2.38
C ALA A 332 20.67 -4.25 2.98
N ASP A 333 19.66 -3.76 2.25
CA ASP A 333 18.28 -3.71 2.70
C ASP A 333 17.52 -5.03 2.45
N PHE A 334 18.01 -5.87 1.53
CA PHE A 334 17.33 -7.09 1.08
C PHE A 334 18.08 -8.36 1.52
N GLU A 335 17.49 -9.07 2.49
CA GLU A 335 18.09 -10.24 3.14
C GLU A 335 17.82 -11.56 2.42
N GLU A 336 16.95 -11.59 1.40
CA GLU A 336 16.59 -12.81 0.67
C GLU A 336 17.39 -13.02 -0.64
N ASP A 337 17.15 -14.15 -1.29
CA ASP A 337 17.69 -14.46 -2.63
C ASP A 337 17.18 -13.41 -3.65
N PHE A 338 18.11 -12.78 -4.39
CA PHE A 338 17.75 -11.82 -5.43
C PHE A 338 18.47 -12.12 -6.74
N ILE A 339 17.94 -11.58 -7.82
CA ILE A 339 18.47 -11.69 -9.17
C ILE A 339 19.06 -10.35 -9.58
N VAL A 340 20.28 -10.40 -10.12
CA VAL A 340 20.86 -9.33 -10.92
C VAL A 340 20.58 -9.64 -12.38
N GLN A 341 19.93 -8.71 -13.08
CA GLN A 341 19.49 -8.92 -14.46
C GLN A 341 19.87 -7.72 -15.35
N GLN A 342 20.20 -8.01 -16.61
CA GLN A 342 20.43 -7.03 -17.65
C GLN A 342 19.22 -6.10 -17.78
N TYR A 343 19.47 -4.80 -17.79
CA TYR A 343 18.45 -3.83 -18.18
C TYR A 343 18.28 -3.80 -19.70
N PHE A 344 17.04 -3.78 -20.17
CA PHE A 344 16.71 -3.61 -21.57
C PHE A 344 15.69 -2.48 -21.69
N ASP A 345 16.03 -1.47 -22.49
CA ASP A 345 15.18 -0.32 -22.72
C ASP A 345 14.20 -0.58 -23.87
N GLY A 346 13.11 0.18 -23.91
CA GLY A 346 12.11 0.09 -24.97
C GLY A 346 10.67 0.01 -24.44
N VAL A 347 9.77 -0.39 -25.33
CA VAL A 347 8.34 -0.52 -25.02
C VAL A 347 8.08 -1.79 -24.22
N GLU A 348 7.18 -1.73 -23.24
CA GLU A 348 6.87 -2.86 -22.36
C GLU A 348 5.45 -3.38 -22.62
N THR A 349 5.32 -4.70 -22.78
CA THR A 349 4.05 -5.38 -23.06
C THR A 349 3.89 -6.64 -22.25
N GLY A 350 2.68 -6.91 -21.75
CA GLY A 350 2.29 -8.22 -21.22
C GLY A 350 1.53 -9.01 -22.28
N ILE A 351 2.05 -10.15 -22.73
CA ILE A 351 1.39 -11.05 -23.68
C ILE A 351 0.86 -12.26 -22.92
N PHE A 352 -0.45 -12.42 -22.88
CA PHE A 352 -1.09 -13.57 -22.25
C PHE A 352 -1.23 -14.67 -23.28
N TYR A 353 -0.66 -15.84 -23.01
CA TYR A 353 -0.63 -16.98 -23.92
C TYR A 353 -1.33 -18.19 -23.32
N PHE A 354 -1.97 -18.99 -24.19
CA PHE A 354 -2.45 -20.31 -23.82
C PHE A 354 -2.36 -21.33 -24.96
N ARG A 355 -2.24 -22.62 -24.61
CA ARG A 355 -2.33 -23.76 -25.52
C ARG A 355 -2.95 -24.95 -24.82
N TYR A 356 -3.93 -25.58 -25.45
CA TYR A 356 -4.45 -26.86 -24.97
C TYR A 356 -3.44 -27.97 -25.27
N PRO A 357 -3.16 -28.90 -24.35
CA PRO A 357 -2.26 -30.03 -24.58
C PRO A 357 -2.63 -30.86 -25.82
N SER A 358 -3.93 -31.03 -26.08
CA SER A 358 -4.47 -31.68 -27.28
C SER A 358 -4.22 -30.93 -28.60
N ARG A 359 -3.78 -29.67 -28.55
CA ARG A 359 -3.60 -28.81 -29.73
C ARG A 359 -2.12 -28.55 -30.02
N GLY A 360 -1.78 -28.61 -31.31
CA GLY A 360 -0.42 -28.36 -31.81
C GLY A 360 0.02 -26.88 -31.83
N ARG A 361 -0.93 -25.94 -31.74
CA ARG A 361 -0.68 -24.49 -31.80
C ARG A 361 -1.40 -23.77 -30.66
N GLY A 362 -0.70 -22.89 -29.97
CA GLY A 362 -1.22 -21.97 -28.97
C GLY A 362 -1.76 -20.68 -29.57
N ARG A 363 -2.31 -19.83 -28.71
CA ARG A 363 -2.92 -18.55 -29.06
C ARG A 363 -2.53 -17.47 -28.07
N ILE A 364 -2.49 -16.23 -28.56
CA ILE A 364 -2.46 -15.07 -27.67
C ILE A 364 -3.90 -14.80 -27.20
N PHE A 365 -4.10 -14.79 -25.89
CA PHE A 365 -5.37 -14.46 -25.24
C PHE A 365 -5.61 -12.96 -25.19
N SER A 366 -4.56 -12.20 -24.86
CA SER A 366 -4.58 -10.74 -24.78
C SER A 366 -3.17 -10.17 -24.86
N ILE A 367 -3.07 -8.91 -25.28
CA ILE A 367 -1.85 -8.11 -25.24
C ILE A 367 -2.14 -6.87 -24.42
N THR A 368 -1.28 -6.56 -23.46
CA THR A 368 -1.39 -5.36 -22.63
C THR A 368 -0.18 -4.47 -22.87
N GLU A 369 -0.40 -3.24 -23.30
CA GLU A 369 0.65 -2.22 -23.28
C GLU A 369 0.81 -1.64 -21.89
N LYS A 370 2.06 -1.48 -21.46
CA LYS A 370 2.37 -0.86 -20.19
C LYS A 370 3.02 0.49 -20.44
N SER A 371 2.39 1.53 -19.91
CA SER A 371 2.93 2.89 -19.93
C SER A 371 3.03 3.45 -18.51
N PHE A 372 4.01 4.31 -18.30
CA PHE A 372 4.20 4.98 -17.01
C PHE A 372 3.32 6.23 -16.94
N PRO A 373 2.68 6.52 -15.79
CA PRO A 373 1.99 7.78 -15.59
C PRO A 373 3.00 8.94 -15.67
N GLU A 374 2.66 9.93 -16.49
CA GLU A 374 3.45 11.15 -16.70
C GLU A 374 2.61 12.38 -16.36
N VAL A 375 3.27 13.44 -15.91
CA VAL A 375 2.71 14.79 -15.86
C VAL A 375 3.53 15.71 -16.75
N VAL A 376 2.86 16.67 -17.37
CA VAL A 376 3.51 17.66 -18.24
C VAL A 376 3.74 18.94 -17.45
N GLY A 377 4.97 19.45 -17.48
CA GLY A 377 5.34 20.72 -16.88
C GLY A 377 4.64 21.89 -17.56
N ASP A 378 4.12 22.79 -16.73
CA ASP A 378 3.54 24.08 -17.15
C ASP A 378 4.51 25.25 -16.89
N GLY A 379 5.77 24.97 -16.52
CA GLY A 379 6.78 25.98 -16.19
C GLY A 379 6.53 26.75 -14.89
N GLU A 380 5.40 26.54 -14.21
CA GLU A 380 4.96 27.34 -13.05
C GLU A 380 4.67 26.49 -11.81
N SER A 381 4.00 25.35 -11.99
CA SER A 381 3.55 24.45 -10.94
C SER A 381 4.63 23.43 -10.59
N ASN A 382 4.85 23.23 -9.29
CA ASN A 382 5.73 22.16 -8.83
C ASN A 382 5.12 20.77 -9.07
N LEU A 383 5.96 19.74 -9.03
CA LEU A 383 5.58 18.35 -9.27
C LEU A 383 4.43 17.88 -8.37
N GLU A 384 4.41 18.28 -7.09
CA GLU A 384 3.29 17.96 -6.19
C GLU A 384 1.95 18.49 -6.73
N LYS A 385 1.91 19.74 -7.18
CA LYS A 385 0.70 20.38 -7.70
C LYS A 385 0.30 19.76 -9.04
N LEU A 386 1.24 19.39 -9.91
CA LEU A 386 0.96 18.70 -11.17
C LEU A 386 0.32 17.32 -10.93
N ILE A 387 0.93 16.49 -10.06
CA ILE A 387 0.38 15.17 -9.69
C ILE A 387 -1.01 15.30 -9.08
N LEU A 388 -1.20 16.25 -8.16
CA LEU A 388 -2.50 16.45 -7.51
C LEU A 388 -3.54 16.99 -8.49
N SER A 389 -3.15 17.75 -9.51
CA SER A 389 -4.07 18.33 -10.51
C SER A 389 -4.47 17.32 -11.59
N ASP A 390 -3.63 16.33 -11.87
CA ASP A 390 -3.89 15.31 -12.87
C ASP A 390 -5.19 14.54 -12.61
N GLY A 391 -5.85 14.15 -13.70
CA GLY A 391 -7.16 13.50 -13.68
C GLY A 391 -7.14 12.10 -13.08
N ARG A 392 -6.11 11.31 -13.35
CA ARG A 392 -5.96 9.93 -12.87
C ARG A 392 -4.98 9.86 -11.71
N ALA A 393 -3.87 10.60 -11.77
CA ALA A 393 -2.81 10.48 -10.80
C ALA A 393 -3.24 10.90 -9.39
N VAL A 394 -4.23 11.80 -9.30
CA VAL A 394 -4.86 12.17 -8.03
C VAL A 394 -5.46 10.97 -7.27
N CYS A 395 -5.86 9.89 -7.96
CA CYS A 395 -6.37 8.67 -7.33
C CYS A 395 -5.29 7.92 -6.53
N LEU A 396 -4.02 8.03 -6.93
CA LEU A 396 -2.87 7.38 -6.28
C LEU A 396 -1.87 8.41 -5.71
N ALA A 397 -2.33 9.65 -5.50
CA ALA A 397 -1.46 10.77 -5.11
C ALA A 397 -0.61 10.49 -3.87
N GLU A 398 -1.15 9.83 -2.84
CA GLU A 398 -0.38 9.53 -1.62
C GLU A 398 0.88 8.71 -1.94
N LYS A 399 0.75 7.67 -2.78
CA LYS A 399 1.87 6.83 -3.21
C LYS A 399 2.83 7.57 -4.15
N TYR A 400 2.30 8.35 -5.09
CA TYR A 400 3.13 9.10 -6.03
C TYR A 400 3.94 10.21 -5.35
N LEU A 401 3.34 10.89 -4.37
CA LEU A 401 4.05 11.90 -3.60
C LEU A 401 5.14 11.28 -2.73
N GLU A 402 4.89 10.08 -2.19
CA GLU A 402 5.89 9.32 -1.47
C GLU A 402 7.07 8.91 -2.36
N TYR A 403 6.78 8.39 -3.56
CA TYR A 403 7.82 7.97 -4.51
C TYR A 403 8.70 9.14 -4.97
N ASN A 404 8.10 10.32 -5.14
CA ASN A 404 8.78 11.52 -5.65
C ASN A 404 9.18 12.51 -4.56
N PHE A 405 9.25 12.08 -3.28
CA PHE A 405 9.38 12.98 -2.12
C PHE A 405 10.48 14.05 -2.27
N ASP A 406 11.65 13.65 -2.76
CA ASP A 406 12.81 14.54 -2.93
C ASP A 406 12.64 15.56 -4.09
N ALA A 407 11.81 15.23 -5.08
CA ALA A 407 11.58 16.05 -6.27
C ALA A 407 10.28 16.87 -6.21
N LEU A 408 9.44 16.73 -5.17
CA LEU A 408 8.10 17.35 -5.13
C LEU A 408 8.07 18.86 -5.30
N GLN A 409 9.13 19.55 -4.87
CA GLN A 409 9.24 21.01 -4.95
C GLN A 409 9.83 21.49 -6.28
N ARG A 410 10.36 20.60 -7.11
CA ARG A 410 10.86 20.92 -8.44
C ARG A 410 9.70 21.43 -9.31
N VAL A 411 9.95 22.52 -10.05
CA VAL A 411 9.08 23.02 -11.11
C VAL A 411 9.61 22.50 -12.45
N PRO A 412 8.92 21.55 -13.11
CA PRO A 412 9.32 21.08 -14.43
C PRO A 412 9.14 22.17 -15.48
N GLU A 413 9.99 22.16 -16.51
CA GLU A 413 9.94 23.15 -17.59
C GLU A 413 8.64 23.01 -18.42
N GLN A 414 8.25 24.09 -19.11
CA GLN A 414 7.07 24.06 -20.00
C GLN A 414 7.22 22.95 -21.05
N GLY A 415 6.31 21.98 -21.05
CA GLY A 415 6.32 20.85 -21.97
C GLY A 415 7.19 19.67 -21.54
N GLU A 416 7.94 19.78 -20.43
CA GLU A 416 8.71 18.67 -19.88
C GLU A 416 7.78 17.53 -19.43
N ARG A 417 8.00 16.30 -19.93
CA ARG A 417 7.28 15.11 -19.47
C ARG A 417 8.02 14.46 -18.32
N VAL A 418 7.42 14.53 -17.13
CA VAL A 418 7.98 13.93 -15.93
C VAL A 418 7.28 12.61 -15.65
N LYS A 419 8.02 11.50 -15.75
CA LYS A 419 7.57 10.18 -15.28
C LYS A 419 7.40 10.20 -13.76
N ILE A 420 6.24 9.76 -13.29
CA ILE A 420 5.92 9.73 -11.86
C ILE A 420 6.50 8.47 -11.19
N ILE A 421 6.60 7.36 -11.93
CA ILE A 421 7.16 6.08 -11.47
C ILE A 421 7.95 5.42 -12.60
N ASP A 422 8.90 4.56 -12.23
CA ASP A 422 9.74 3.83 -13.19
C ASP A 422 9.48 2.31 -13.22
N ILE A 423 8.44 1.83 -12.53
CA ILE A 423 8.14 0.39 -12.35
C ILE A 423 6.72 0.06 -12.84
N GLY A 424 6.64 -0.93 -13.73
CA GLY A 424 5.45 -1.26 -14.54
C GLY A 424 4.35 -2.05 -13.82
N THR A 425 4.17 -1.89 -12.50
CA THR A 425 3.12 -2.59 -11.74
C THR A 425 1.87 -1.72 -11.56
N HIS A 426 0.68 -2.29 -11.80
CA HIS A 426 -0.60 -1.62 -11.56
C HIS A 426 -0.77 -1.07 -10.14
N SER A 427 -0.40 -1.85 -9.12
CA SER A 427 -0.52 -1.47 -7.71
C SER A 427 0.33 -0.24 -7.34
N ARG A 428 1.37 0.05 -8.15
CA ARG A 428 2.23 1.24 -8.09
C ARG A 428 1.77 2.36 -9.02
N GLY A 429 0.76 2.10 -9.84
CA GLY A 429 0.07 3.09 -10.66
C GLY A 429 0.46 3.10 -12.13
N ALA A 430 1.15 2.05 -12.62
CA ALA A 430 1.34 1.86 -14.06
C ALA A 430 -0.02 1.84 -14.78
N ILE A 431 -0.03 2.34 -16.01
CA ILE A 431 -1.22 2.37 -16.86
C ILE A 431 -1.15 1.18 -17.79
N PHE A 432 -2.24 0.43 -17.85
CA PHE A 432 -2.40 -0.71 -18.73
C PHE A 432 -3.45 -0.38 -19.79
N SER A 433 -3.06 -0.56 -21.04
CA SER A 433 -3.93 -0.33 -22.20
C SER A 433 -4.05 -1.60 -23.03
N GLU A 434 -5.18 -1.76 -23.69
CA GLU A 434 -5.48 -2.89 -24.57
C GLU A 434 -4.66 -2.76 -25.87
N GLY A 435 -3.84 -3.78 -26.09
CA GLY A 435 -2.82 -3.87 -27.14
C GLY A 435 -3.17 -4.82 -28.27
N ASP A 436 -4.44 -5.18 -28.46
CA ASP A 436 -4.92 -6.03 -29.58
C ASP A 436 -4.40 -5.58 -30.97
N HIS A 437 -4.14 -4.29 -31.16
CA HIS A 437 -3.56 -3.75 -32.39
C HIS A 437 -2.11 -4.24 -32.68
N LEU A 438 -1.45 -4.81 -31.68
CA LEU A 438 -0.13 -5.44 -31.78
C LEU A 438 -0.23 -6.92 -32.16
N HIS A 439 -1.43 -7.51 -32.16
CA HIS A 439 -1.62 -8.93 -32.47
C HIS A 439 -1.47 -9.16 -33.98
N THR A 440 -0.45 -9.91 -34.33
CA THR A 440 -0.17 -10.39 -35.69
C THR A 440 0.01 -11.91 -35.69
N GLU A 441 -0.10 -12.54 -36.86
CA GLU A 441 0.16 -13.97 -36.96
C GLU A 441 1.63 -14.30 -36.66
N GLU A 442 2.55 -13.43 -37.08
CA GLU A 442 3.99 -13.55 -36.87
C GLU A 442 4.34 -13.53 -35.38
N LEU A 443 3.78 -12.58 -34.62
CA LEU A 443 3.97 -12.51 -33.17
C LEU A 443 3.39 -13.74 -32.46
N GLU A 444 2.17 -14.15 -32.82
CA GLU A 444 1.56 -15.34 -32.21
C GLU A 444 2.38 -16.61 -32.49
N LEU A 445 2.83 -16.80 -33.73
CA LEU A 445 3.68 -17.92 -34.10
C LEU A 445 4.99 -17.89 -33.30
N LYS A 446 5.62 -16.73 -33.15
CA LYS A 446 6.86 -16.59 -32.39
C LYS A 446 6.66 -16.91 -30.89
N ILE A 447 5.60 -16.40 -30.27
CA ILE A 447 5.31 -16.68 -28.86
C ILE A 447 4.94 -18.15 -28.65
N ASP A 448 4.18 -18.76 -29.56
CA ASP A 448 3.88 -20.20 -29.52
C ASP A 448 5.16 -21.05 -29.68
N GLU A 449 6.05 -20.66 -30.61
CA GLU A 449 7.34 -21.31 -30.83
C GLU A 449 8.20 -21.31 -29.56
N ILE A 450 8.33 -20.16 -28.89
CA ILE A 450 9.05 -20.03 -27.61
C ILE A 450 8.35 -20.85 -26.52
N SER A 451 7.03 -20.75 -26.41
CA SER A 451 6.24 -21.44 -25.38
C SER A 451 6.33 -22.96 -25.49
N ARG A 452 6.32 -23.52 -26.71
CA ARG A 452 6.43 -24.96 -26.94
C ARG A 452 7.80 -25.53 -26.55
N ARG A 453 8.85 -24.71 -26.55
CA ARG A 453 10.19 -25.13 -26.08
C ARG A 453 10.23 -25.30 -24.56
N TYR A 454 9.43 -24.53 -23.82
CA TYR A 454 9.25 -24.74 -22.40
C TYR A 454 8.29 -25.91 -22.14
N LYS A 455 8.79 -27.15 -22.28
CA LYS A 455 7.98 -28.36 -22.15
C LYS A 455 7.24 -28.38 -20.82
N GLY A 456 5.91 -28.45 -20.88
CA GLY A 456 5.03 -28.39 -19.71
C GLY A 456 4.50 -27.00 -19.36
N PHE A 457 4.78 -25.98 -20.17
CA PHE A 457 4.15 -24.67 -20.10
C PHE A 457 3.03 -24.54 -21.15
N TYR A 458 1.86 -24.12 -20.71
CA TYR A 458 0.65 -24.05 -21.53
C TYR A 458 -0.20 -22.82 -21.28
N PHE A 459 0.00 -22.10 -20.18
CA PHE A 459 -0.88 -21.01 -19.78
C PHE A 459 -0.14 -20.00 -18.92
N GLY A 460 -0.09 -18.73 -19.34
CA GLY A 460 0.53 -17.70 -18.52
C GLY A 460 0.78 -16.40 -19.27
N ARG A 461 1.41 -15.45 -18.57
CA ARG A 461 1.73 -14.12 -19.12
C ARG A 461 3.23 -13.94 -19.26
N PHE A 462 3.66 -13.59 -20.47
CA PHE A 462 4.99 -13.09 -20.77
C PHE A 462 5.02 -11.59 -20.56
N ASP A 463 5.85 -11.10 -19.64
CA ASP A 463 6.20 -9.69 -19.58
C ASP A 463 7.45 -9.47 -20.44
N ILE A 464 7.32 -8.67 -21.48
CA ILE A 464 8.30 -8.49 -22.56
C ILE A 464 8.66 -7.02 -22.68
N ARG A 465 9.92 -6.75 -23.04
CA ARG A 465 10.33 -5.47 -23.62
C ARG A 465 10.83 -5.63 -25.03
N ALA A 466 10.44 -4.71 -25.91
CA ALA A 466 10.86 -4.68 -27.30
C ALA A 466 11.46 -3.32 -27.65
N VAL A 467 12.32 -3.27 -28.66
CA VAL A 467 12.89 -2.01 -29.17
C VAL A 467 11.75 -1.08 -29.63
N SER A 468 10.72 -1.63 -30.27
CA SER A 468 9.53 -0.89 -30.69
C SER A 468 8.31 -1.80 -30.76
N PHE A 469 7.11 -1.21 -30.81
CA PHE A 469 5.89 -1.97 -31.08
C PHE A 469 5.89 -2.61 -32.47
N GLU A 470 6.50 -1.97 -33.47
CA GLU A 470 6.57 -2.51 -34.83
C GLU A 470 7.51 -3.72 -34.94
N SER A 471 8.64 -3.74 -34.21
CA SER A 471 9.50 -4.93 -34.15
C SER A 471 8.80 -6.07 -33.42
N LEU A 472 8.08 -5.76 -32.33
CA LEU A 472 7.29 -6.75 -31.61
C LEU A 472 6.21 -7.38 -32.48
N LYS A 473 5.50 -6.60 -33.31
CA LYS A 473 4.51 -7.12 -34.28
C LYS A 473 5.11 -8.10 -35.29
N ARG A 474 6.42 -8.04 -35.57
CA ARG A 474 7.09 -9.03 -36.43
C ARG A 474 7.63 -10.24 -35.66
N GLY A 475 7.49 -10.25 -34.33
CA GLY A 475 8.11 -11.25 -33.46
C GLY A 475 9.64 -11.08 -33.37
N GLU A 476 10.13 -9.86 -33.49
CA GLU A 476 11.56 -9.52 -33.57
C GLU A 476 12.00 -8.56 -32.45
N GLU A 477 13.29 -8.57 -32.13
CA GLU A 477 13.97 -7.58 -31.28
C GLU A 477 13.28 -7.32 -29.93
N PHE A 478 12.91 -8.40 -29.24
CA PHE A 478 12.33 -8.35 -27.90
C PHE A 478 13.04 -9.27 -26.91
N LYS A 479 12.91 -8.95 -25.63
CA LYS A 479 13.41 -9.72 -24.49
C LYS A 479 12.29 -10.01 -23.52
N ILE A 480 12.20 -11.26 -23.09
CA ILE A 480 11.32 -11.71 -22.02
C ILE A 480 11.95 -11.26 -20.69
N ILE A 481 11.19 -10.50 -19.91
CA ILE A 481 11.55 -10.03 -18.57
C ILE A 481 11.11 -11.04 -17.51
N GLU A 482 9.92 -11.60 -17.67
CA GLU A 482 9.29 -12.48 -16.69
C GLU A 482 8.23 -13.35 -17.38
N ILE A 483 8.03 -14.56 -16.87
CA ILE A 483 6.91 -15.42 -17.21
C ILE A 483 6.18 -15.71 -15.91
N ASN A 484 4.87 -15.48 -15.92
CA ASN A 484 4.00 -15.73 -14.78
C ASN A 484 3.05 -16.88 -15.11
N GLY A 485 2.78 -17.76 -14.14
CA GLY A 485 1.92 -18.93 -14.32
C GLY A 485 0.41 -18.65 -14.23
N VAL A 486 -0.31 -19.59 -13.59
CA VAL A 486 -1.79 -19.66 -13.60
C VAL A 486 -2.49 -18.49 -12.90
N THR A 487 -1.84 -17.84 -11.94
CA THR A 487 -2.37 -16.65 -11.22
C THR A 487 -2.06 -15.34 -11.92
N SER A 488 -1.35 -15.37 -13.05
CA SER A 488 -1.20 -14.17 -13.86
C SER A 488 -2.56 -13.68 -14.34
N GLU A 489 -2.86 -12.39 -14.16
CA GLU A 489 -4.08 -11.78 -14.67
C GLU A 489 -3.86 -11.20 -16.08
N SER A 490 -4.92 -11.26 -16.89
CA SER A 490 -5.03 -10.51 -18.13
C SER A 490 -5.19 -9.02 -17.81
N THR A 491 -4.08 -8.28 -17.81
CA THR A 491 -4.01 -6.88 -17.35
C THR A 491 -4.67 -5.87 -18.29
N ASN A 492 -5.03 -6.27 -19.51
CA ASN A 492 -5.77 -5.42 -20.46
C ASN A 492 -7.14 -5.02 -19.93
N ILE A 493 -7.70 -5.75 -18.94
CA ILE A 493 -8.98 -5.41 -18.30
C ILE A 493 -9.01 -3.99 -17.74
N TYR A 494 -7.85 -3.43 -17.36
CA TYR A 494 -7.74 -2.08 -16.80
C TYR A 494 -7.77 -0.97 -17.87
N ASP A 495 -7.87 -1.29 -19.16
CA ASP A 495 -8.07 -0.29 -20.21
C ASP A 495 -9.40 0.45 -20.01
N LYS A 496 -9.37 1.77 -20.22
CA LYS A 496 -10.53 2.67 -20.12
C LYS A 496 -11.74 2.26 -20.97
N ARG A 497 -11.55 1.43 -22.00
CA ARG A 497 -12.60 0.90 -22.87
C ARG A 497 -13.46 -0.15 -22.18
N TYR A 498 -12.94 -0.84 -21.17
CA TYR A 498 -13.65 -1.91 -20.47
C TYR A 498 -14.41 -1.39 -19.25
N ASN A 499 -15.67 -1.79 -19.14
CA ASN A 499 -16.42 -1.64 -17.89
C ASN A 499 -16.21 -2.88 -16.99
N LEU A 500 -16.74 -2.81 -15.77
CA LEU A 500 -16.60 -3.87 -14.78
C LEU A 500 -17.10 -5.25 -15.27
N LEU A 501 -18.18 -5.29 -16.06
CA LEU A 501 -18.71 -6.55 -16.59
C LEU A 501 -17.79 -7.15 -17.66
N ASP A 502 -17.16 -6.32 -18.48
CA ASP A 502 -16.18 -6.78 -19.48
C ASP A 502 -14.95 -7.36 -18.81
N ALA A 503 -14.43 -6.70 -17.76
CA ALA A 503 -13.34 -7.23 -16.94
C ALA A 503 -13.67 -8.63 -16.38
N TYR A 504 -14.88 -8.82 -15.83
CA TYR A 504 -15.31 -10.14 -15.36
C TYR A 504 -15.46 -11.17 -16.47
N ARG A 505 -15.98 -10.81 -17.65
CA ARG A 505 -16.07 -11.73 -18.79
C ARG A 505 -14.67 -12.22 -19.21
N ILE A 506 -13.69 -11.33 -19.25
CA ILE A 506 -12.31 -11.66 -19.60
C ILE A 506 -11.71 -12.60 -18.54
N LEU A 507 -11.82 -12.25 -17.24
CA LEU A 507 -11.30 -13.08 -16.15
C LEU A 507 -11.99 -14.45 -16.06
N PHE A 508 -13.31 -14.52 -16.26
CA PHE A 508 -14.03 -15.79 -16.28
C PHE A 508 -13.59 -16.66 -17.45
N ARG A 509 -13.38 -16.08 -18.64
CA ARG A 509 -12.85 -16.82 -19.79
C ARG A 509 -11.43 -17.33 -19.52
N GLN A 510 -10.57 -16.49 -18.93
CA GLN A 510 -9.21 -16.85 -18.54
C GLN A 510 -9.21 -18.06 -17.59
N TRP A 511 -9.96 -17.99 -16.48
CA TRP A 511 -10.04 -19.07 -15.50
C TRP A 511 -10.65 -20.35 -16.08
N LYS A 512 -11.65 -20.24 -16.95
CA LYS A 512 -12.22 -21.40 -17.64
C LYS A 512 -11.15 -22.13 -18.46
N ILE A 513 -10.34 -21.40 -19.23
CA ILE A 513 -9.24 -21.96 -20.02
C ILE A 513 -8.21 -22.66 -19.11
N ALA A 514 -7.83 -22.02 -17.99
CA ALA A 514 -6.87 -22.61 -17.04
C ALA A 514 -7.36 -23.96 -16.48
N PHE A 515 -8.64 -24.08 -16.13
CA PHE A 515 -9.24 -25.32 -15.65
C PHE A 515 -9.33 -26.41 -16.73
N GLU A 516 -9.66 -26.04 -17.97
CA GLU A 516 -9.71 -26.97 -19.10
C GLU A 516 -8.32 -27.51 -19.44
N ILE A 517 -7.30 -26.64 -19.53
CA ILE A 517 -5.91 -27.04 -19.75
C ILE A 517 -5.41 -27.92 -18.59
N GLY A 518 -5.70 -27.53 -17.34
CA GLY A 518 -5.36 -28.32 -16.17
C GLY A 518 -5.99 -29.71 -16.20
N ARG A 519 -7.22 -29.83 -16.71
CA ARG A 519 -7.92 -31.12 -16.88
C ARG A 519 -7.25 -32.00 -17.92
N GLU A 520 -6.93 -31.46 -19.09
CA GLU A 520 -6.23 -32.21 -20.14
C GLU A 520 -4.85 -32.67 -19.65
N ASN A 521 -4.09 -31.81 -18.98
CA ASN A 521 -2.81 -32.20 -18.39
C ASN A 521 -2.97 -33.27 -17.30
N GLN A 522 -4.03 -33.21 -16.51
CA GLN A 522 -4.32 -34.24 -15.51
C GLN A 522 -4.59 -35.61 -16.18
N GLU A 523 -5.34 -35.63 -17.29
CA GLU A 523 -5.58 -36.83 -18.08
C GLU A 523 -4.30 -37.39 -18.71
N LEU A 524 -3.33 -36.52 -19.01
CA LEU A 524 -1.98 -36.88 -19.46
C LEU A 524 -1.02 -37.26 -18.33
N GLY A 525 -1.49 -37.31 -17.07
CA GLY A 525 -0.74 -37.81 -15.92
C GLY A 525 -0.19 -36.74 -14.96
N ALA A 526 -0.45 -35.44 -15.20
CA ALA A 526 -0.11 -34.40 -14.24
C ALA A 526 -0.94 -34.55 -12.96
N LYS A 527 -0.33 -34.30 -11.79
CA LYS A 527 -1.00 -34.42 -10.49
C LYS A 527 -1.38 -33.04 -9.95
N PRO A 528 -2.65 -32.79 -9.61
CA PRO A 528 -3.03 -31.54 -8.96
C PRO A 528 -2.32 -31.39 -7.62
N THR A 529 -1.97 -30.15 -7.29
CA THR A 529 -1.40 -29.84 -5.98
C THR A 529 -2.42 -30.16 -4.87
N PRO A 530 -2.04 -30.87 -3.81
CA PRO A 530 -2.93 -31.12 -2.68
C PRO A 530 -3.39 -29.81 -2.04
N ILE A 531 -4.66 -29.75 -1.63
CA ILE A 531 -5.25 -28.55 -1.01
C ILE A 531 -4.43 -28.08 0.20
N LYS A 532 -3.94 -29.01 1.03
CA LYS A 532 -3.11 -28.70 2.20
C LYS A 532 -1.84 -27.92 1.82
N ASP A 533 -1.23 -28.25 0.68
CA ASP A 533 0.02 -27.65 0.24
C ASP A 533 -0.25 -26.29 -0.40
N LEU A 534 -1.37 -26.16 -1.13
CA LEU A 534 -1.86 -24.88 -1.63
C LEU A 534 -2.19 -23.89 -0.50
N VAL A 535 -2.88 -24.37 0.55
CA VAL A 535 -3.17 -23.61 1.77
C VAL A 535 -1.87 -23.22 2.49
N ARG A 536 -0.88 -24.13 2.55
CA ARG A 536 0.43 -23.81 3.12
C ARG A 536 1.16 -22.75 2.30
N MET A 537 1.10 -22.81 0.97
CA MET A 537 1.69 -21.76 0.10
C MET A 537 1.06 -20.40 0.38
N LEU A 538 -0.27 -20.35 0.56
CA LEU A 538 -0.98 -19.13 0.93
C LEU A 538 -0.50 -18.57 2.28
N PHE A 539 -0.50 -19.38 3.34
CA PHE A 539 -0.16 -18.92 4.70
C PHE A 539 1.35 -18.81 4.97
N GLY A 540 2.19 -19.57 4.27
CA GLY A 540 3.65 -19.52 4.39
C GLY A 540 4.25 -18.27 3.76
N PHE A 541 3.68 -17.79 2.66
CA PHE A 541 4.03 -16.48 2.10
C PHE A 541 3.59 -15.31 3.01
N HIS A 542 2.52 -15.50 3.81
CA HIS A 542 2.07 -14.47 4.75
C HIS A 542 3.11 -14.19 5.84
N THR A 543 3.79 -15.21 6.37
CA THR A 543 4.79 -15.02 7.43
C THR A 543 6.03 -14.23 7.00
N GLU A 544 6.34 -14.16 5.70
CA GLU A 544 7.43 -13.32 5.16
C GLU A 544 6.96 -11.89 4.79
N ILE A 545 5.67 -11.70 4.51
CA ILE A 545 5.08 -10.40 4.11
C ILE A 545 4.58 -9.55 5.31
N ASP A 546 4.32 -10.18 6.46
CA ASP A 546 3.59 -9.58 7.59
C ASP A 546 4.31 -8.42 8.32
N ASP A 547 5.57 -8.11 7.99
CA ASP A 547 6.30 -7.05 8.67
C ASP A 547 6.08 -5.64 8.08
N LYS A 548 5.38 -5.48 6.93
CA LYS A 548 5.23 -4.16 6.27
C LYS A 548 3.85 -3.74 5.75
N ASN A 549 2.83 -4.62 5.62
CA ASN A 549 1.50 -4.17 5.18
C ASN A 549 0.33 -5.15 5.49
N PRO A 550 -0.61 -4.82 6.42
CA PRO A 550 -1.73 -5.70 6.78
C PRO A 550 -2.81 -5.89 5.69
N ASP A 551 -2.77 -5.14 4.58
CA ASP A 551 -3.71 -5.31 3.45
C ASP A 551 -3.33 -6.46 2.49
N ALA A 552 -2.20 -7.16 2.72
CA ALA A 552 -1.67 -8.19 1.82
C ALA A 552 -2.50 -9.49 1.77
N VAL A 553 -3.38 -9.73 2.74
CA VAL A 553 -4.16 -10.98 2.85
C VAL A 553 -5.15 -11.17 1.69
N ALA A 554 -5.62 -10.07 1.12
CA ALA A 554 -6.48 -10.08 -0.07
C ALA A 554 -5.68 -10.07 -1.40
N GLU A 555 -4.37 -9.87 -1.36
CA GLU A 555 -3.52 -9.73 -2.55
C GLU A 555 -3.08 -11.08 -3.14
N ILE A 556 -3.02 -12.16 -2.35
CA ILE A 556 -2.34 -13.42 -2.72
C ILE A 556 -3.31 -14.49 -3.27
N CYS A 557 -4.60 -14.43 -2.91
CA CYS A 557 -5.63 -15.38 -3.36
C CYS A 557 -6.32 -15.00 -4.68
N VAL A 558 -5.71 -14.09 -5.45
CA VAL A 558 -6.39 -13.28 -6.45
C VAL A 558 -5.59 -13.20 -7.74
#